data_AF-A0A942EXS9-F1
#
_entry.id   AF-A0A942EXS9-F1
#
_cell.length_a   1.000
_cell.length_b   1.000
_cell.length_c   1.000
_cell.angle_alpha   90.00
_cell.angle_beta   90.00
_cell.angle_gamma   90.00
#
_symmetry.space_group_name_H-M   'P 1'
#
loop_
_entity.id
_entity.type
_entity.pdbx_description
1 polymer ?
#
loop_
_entity_poly.entity_id
_entity_poly.type
_entity_poly.pdbx_seq_one_letter_code
_entity_poly.pdbx_strand_id
1 'polypeptide(L)'
;ATIMVITFFLSIVFDRERHLLHTLALAAFLILLFSPPSLFDVSFQLSFLAVLSILYLAPRIYRNLRGEEIYIPPEISWKQKIWKYVNLSFIVTVVAILGTAPFVALHFNRVSLIGFLANLFIVPWVGFLIVPISLIASIFSFFFYPFASLLITVDQFLATLLFKVVAFFASVPFASIYLPTPSALEMILYYLLLYLGVHLRKGKKINPSTFRPEGRGLPLTRAQAEGLRVDPERRFFTLPSKTGFGAAEWVKYLFVGICILLAADLAYWNLKDSFRKDLHVTFLDVGHGDSILVEFPKGKRMLIDGGGLHEDRFDVGKNVIAPFLWKKKIQRIDTLVLTHPDPDHLKGLNFIASQFKIGRFWDTGLREDSEFYLELEKTLQRRKIDRFPMNENIRSQVINGVEISFLNPPAGSAGPVRRQNPAWLNNQSLVMRLRFKNIILLLTGDVEKESEERMVRKGYSLGAHILKVPHHGSSSSSSLIFLEKVKPDHAIISVGERTIGRLPHPEVIERYKRLGSKIFRTDQHGAITLVTDGEKIEIKTFLKDDY
;
A
#
# COMPACT_ATOMS: atom_id res chain seq x y z
N ALA A 1 0.45 23.96 3.14
CA ALA A 1 -0.89 24.57 3.28
C ALA A 1 -0.82 26.08 3.46
N THR A 2 -0.11 26.58 4.47
CA THR A 2 0.00 28.02 4.79
C THR A 2 0.40 28.89 3.60
N ILE A 3 1.43 28.49 2.83
CA ILE A 3 1.85 29.23 1.63
C ILE A 3 0.70 29.34 0.62
N MET A 4 -0.03 28.25 0.32
CA MET A 4 -1.17 28.29 -0.59
C MET A 4 -2.26 29.26 -0.11
N VAL A 5 -2.55 29.28 1.20
CA VAL A 5 -3.54 30.17 1.80
C VAL A 5 -3.10 31.63 1.73
N ILE A 6 -1.83 31.92 2.04
CA ILE A 6 -1.25 33.26 1.94
C ILE A 6 -1.27 33.75 0.49
N THR A 7 -0.83 32.92 -0.47
CA THR A 7 -0.86 33.26 -1.89
C THR A 7 -2.29 33.52 -2.36
N PHE A 8 -3.27 32.77 -1.87
CA PHE A 8 -4.68 33.02 -2.13
C PHE A 8 -5.16 34.36 -1.56
N PHE A 9 -4.89 34.66 -0.30
CA PHE A 9 -5.25 35.96 0.28
C PHE A 9 -4.56 37.13 -0.43
N LEU A 10 -3.29 37.00 -0.80
CA LEU A 10 -2.60 38.00 -1.62
C LEU A 10 -3.29 38.19 -2.96
N SER A 11 -3.76 37.10 -3.61
CA SER A 11 -4.50 37.22 -4.87
C SER A 11 -5.81 37.99 -4.72
N ILE A 12 -6.46 37.93 -3.55
CA ILE A 12 -7.64 38.77 -3.24
C ILE A 12 -7.22 40.23 -3.06
N VAL A 13 -6.16 40.49 -2.30
CA VAL A 13 -5.64 41.86 -2.07
C VAL A 13 -5.25 42.54 -3.38
N PHE A 14 -4.73 41.79 -4.35
CA PHE A 14 -4.36 42.29 -5.68
C PHE A 14 -5.47 42.23 -6.73
N ASP A 15 -6.72 41.93 -6.35
CA ASP A 15 -7.88 41.81 -7.26
C ASP A 15 -7.66 40.81 -8.42
N ARG A 16 -6.92 39.73 -8.13
CA ARG A 16 -6.59 38.62 -9.05
C ARG A 16 -7.34 37.33 -8.71
N GLU A 17 -8.41 37.42 -7.93
CA GLU A 17 -9.23 36.30 -7.42
C GLU A 17 -9.79 35.38 -8.52
N ARG A 18 -9.90 35.85 -9.76
CA ARG A 18 -10.44 35.08 -10.89
C ARG A 18 -9.47 34.02 -11.44
N HIS A 19 -8.19 34.05 -11.08
CA HIS A 19 -7.17 33.13 -11.62
C HIS A 19 -6.65 32.11 -10.59
N LEU A 20 -7.55 31.36 -9.96
CA LEU A 20 -7.24 30.41 -8.87
C LEU A 20 -6.16 29.36 -9.23
N LEU A 21 -6.09 28.94 -10.50
CA LEU A 21 -5.05 28.00 -10.95
C LEU A 21 -3.67 28.66 -11.03
N HIS A 22 -3.58 29.95 -11.39
CA HIS A 22 -2.32 30.69 -11.38
C HIS A 22 -1.86 30.91 -9.94
N THR A 23 -2.77 31.19 -9.01
CA THR A 23 -2.49 31.27 -7.58
C THR A 23 -1.91 29.95 -7.04
N LEU A 24 -2.51 28.82 -7.42
CA LEU A 24 -2.00 27.50 -7.05
C LEU A 24 -0.62 27.23 -7.66
N ALA A 25 -0.42 27.55 -8.94
CA ALA A 25 0.87 27.40 -9.61
C ALA A 25 1.97 28.27 -8.97
N LEU A 26 1.65 29.51 -8.59
CA LEU A 26 2.56 30.39 -7.86
C LEU A 26 2.94 29.81 -6.50
N ALA A 27 1.98 29.27 -5.75
CA ALA A 27 2.27 28.60 -4.48
C ALA A 27 3.19 27.38 -4.65
N ALA A 28 2.98 26.58 -5.69
CA ALA A 28 3.87 25.46 -6.03
C ALA A 28 5.28 25.96 -6.38
N PHE A 29 5.37 26.96 -7.26
CA PHE A 29 6.64 27.56 -7.67
C PHE A 29 7.44 28.08 -6.47
N LEU A 30 6.80 28.83 -5.57
CA LEU A 30 7.45 29.35 -4.37
C LEU A 30 8.00 28.23 -3.48
N ILE A 31 7.22 27.17 -3.24
CA ILE A 31 7.68 26.03 -2.43
C ILE A 31 8.89 25.35 -3.09
N LEU A 32 8.79 25.05 -4.39
CA LEU A 32 9.83 24.33 -5.12
C LEU A 32 11.09 25.18 -5.35
N LEU A 33 10.98 26.50 -5.34
CA LEU A 33 12.13 27.40 -5.39
C LEU A 33 13.01 27.24 -4.14
N PHE A 34 12.41 27.06 -2.96
CA PHE A 34 13.15 26.87 -1.70
C PHE A 34 13.48 25.40 -1.40
N SER A 35 12.63 24.47 -1.81
CA SER A 35 12.80 23.03 -1.57
C SER A 35 12.35 22.21 -2.78
N PRO A 36 13.20 22.06 -3.81
CA PRO A 36 12.89 21.23 -4.98
C PRO A 36 12.50 19.78 -4.65
N PRO A 37 13.12 19.10 -3.66
CA PRO A 37 12.74 17.73 -3.29
C PRO A 37 11.28 17.60 -2.83
N SER A 38 10.65 18.69 -2.38
CA SER A 38 9.27 18.66 -1.91
C SER A 38 8.26 18.23 -2.98
N LEU A 39 8.60 18.26 -4.27
CA LEU A 39 7.79 17.66 -5.32
C LEU A 39 7.50 16.15 -5.09
N PHE A 40 8.44 15.46 -4.45
CA PHE A 40 8.35 14.02 -4.17
C PHE A 40 7.73 13.72 -2.80
N ASP A 41 7.50 14.74 -1.96
CA ASP A 41 6.87 14.58 -0.67
C ASP A 41 5.37 14.26 -0.83
N VAL A 42 4.91 13.25 -0.09
CA VAL A 42 3.49 12.85 -0.06
C VAL A 42 2.60 14.02 0.36
N SER A 43 3.05 14.85 1.30
CA SER A 43 2.31 16.01 1.81
C SER A 43 2.08 17.06 0.71
N PHE A 44 3.09 17.33 -0.12
CA PHE A 44 2.99 18.23 -1.26
C PHE A 44 2.03 17.66 -2.31
N GLN A 45 2.26 16.42 -2.74
CA GLN A 45 1.47 15.75 -3.78
C GLN A 45 -0.02 15.73 -3.43
N LEU A 46 -0.37 15.24 -2.24
CA LEU A 46 -1.77 15.13 -1.82
C LEU A 46 -2.44 16.50 -1.66
N SER A 47 -1.74 17.49 -1.09
CA SER A 47 -2.30 18.83 -0.88
C SER A 47 -2.61 19.53 -2.20
N PHE A 48 -1.65 19.54 -3.13
CA PHE A 48 -1.83 20.20 -4.42
C PHE A 48 -2.85 19.49 -5.30
N LEU A 49 -2.87 18.15 -5.30
CA LEU A 49 -3.87 17.37 -6.04
C LEU A 49 -5.28 17.57 -5.48
N ALA A 50 -5.44 17.64 -4.15
CA ALA A 50 -6.73 17.92 -3.54
C ALA A 50 -7.26 19.29 -3.97
N VAL A 51 -6.45 20.34 -3.83
CA VAL A 51 -6.86 21.72 -4.21
C VAL A 51 -7.12 21.81 -5.71
N LEU A 52 -6.23 21.28 -6.55
CA LEU A 52 -6.42 21.27 -8.01
C LEU A 52 -7.73 20.55 -8.40
N SER A 53 -8.00 19.40 -7.78
CA SER A 53 -9.22 18.63 -8.04
C SER A 53 -10.46 19.40 -7.61
N ILE A 54 -10.44 20.04 -6.44
CA ILE A 54 -11.54 20.89 -5.98
C ILE A 54 -11.79 22.03 -6.96
N LEU A 55 -10.75 22.77 -7.36
CA LEU A 55 -10.85 23.90 -8.29
C LEU A 55 -11.34 23.48 -9.67
N TYR A 56 -10.93 22.31 -10.16
CA TYR A 56 -11.23 21.86 -11.51
C TYR A 56 -12.53 21.06 -11.62
N LEU A 57 -12.69 20.02 -10.79
CA LEU A 57 -13.77 19.04 -10.89
C LEU A 57 -15.04 19.52 -10.18
N ALA A 58 -14.95 20.18 -9.01
CA ALA A 58 -16.14 20.51 -8.23
C ALA A 58 -17.13 21.43 -8.96
N PRO A 59 -16.71 22.53 -9.63
CA PRO A 59 -17.63 23.38 -10.41
C PRO A 59 -18.28 22.62 -11.57
N ARG A 60 -17.52 21.75 -12.24
CA ARG A 60 -18.00 20.98 -13.40
C ARG A 60 -19.00 19.91 -12.98
N ILE A 61 -18.72 19.18 -11.90
CA ILE A 61 -19.61 18.16 -11.33
C ILE A 61 -20.89 18.83 -10.82
N TYR A 62 -20.78 19.92 -10.07
CA TYR A 62 -21.94 20.67 -9.58
C TYR A 62 -22.85 21.08 -10.75
N ARG A 63 -22.28 21.70 -11.79
CA ARG A 63 -23.00 22.10 -13.00
C ARG A 63 -23.64 20.92 -13.71
N ASN A 64 -22.94 19.80 -13.88
CA ASN A 64 -23.47 18.62 -14.55
C ASN A 64 -24.60 17.93 -13.77
N LEU A 65 -24.59 18.01 -12.43
CA LEU A 65 -25.62 17.43 -11.56
C LEU A 65 -26.85 18.34 -11.40
N ARG A 66 -26.63 19.64 -11.19
CA ARG A 66 -27.68 20.61 -10.86
C ARG A 66 -28.16 21.45 -12.04
N GLY A 67 -27.38 21.56 -13.12
CA GLY A 67 -27.71 22.37 -14.28
C GLY A 67 -27.49 23.88 -14.09
N GLU A 68 -26.88 24.29 -12.97
CA GLU A 68 -26.59 25.68 -12.61
C GLU A 68 -25.13 25.83 -12.17
N GLU A 69 -24.61 27.06 -12.22
CA GLU A 69 -23.30 27.38 -11.64
C GLU A 69 -23.39 27.45 -10.10
N ILE A 70 -22.24 27.35 -9.43
CA ILE A 70 -22.17 27.50 -7.97
C ILE A 70 -22.43 28.97 -7.64
N TYR A 71 -23.69 29.29 -7.34
CA TYR A 71 -24.11 30.63 -6.97
C TYR A 71 -25.09 30.55 -5.80
N ILE A 72 -24.84 31.29 -4.72
CA ILE A 72 -25.74 31.36 -3.57
C ILE A 72 -26.44 32.72 -3.62
N PRO A 73 -27.74 32.79 -3.98
CA PRO A 73 -28.46 34.05 -3.99
C PRO A 73 -28.54 34.64 -2.57
N PRO A 74 -28.46 35.97 -2.42
CA PRO A 74 -28.57 36.59 -1.09
C PRO A 74 -29.93 36.33 -0.41
N GLU A 75 -30.99 36.18 -1.21
CA GLU A 75 -32.40 36.15 -0.78
C GLU A 75 -32.97 34.76 -0.40
N ILE A 76 -32.17 33.69 -0.48
CA ILE A 76 -32.69 32.35 -0.12
C ILE A 76 -32.85 32.14 1.39
N SER A 77 -33.83 31.31 1.78
CA SER A 77 -34.10 30.95 3.18
C SER A 77 -32.87 30.33 3.85
N TRP A 78 -32.70 30.53 5.17
CA TRP A 78 -31.59 29.96 5.94
C TRP A 78 -31.51 28.43 5.81
N LYS A 79 -32.65 27.72 5.74
CA LYS A 79 -32.69 26.26 5.49
C LYS A 79 -32.10 25.90 4.13
N GLN A 80 -32.40 26.68 3.10
CA GLN A 80 -31.87 26.49 1.75
C GLN A 80 -30.37 26.81 1.69
N LYS A 81 -29.91 27.86 2.41
CA LYS A 81 -28.48 28.19 2.54
C LYS A 81 -27.73 27.00 3.15
N ILE A 82 -28.21 26.49 4.29
CA ILE A 82 -27.61 25.33 4.97
C ILE A 82 -27.57 24.13 4.02
N TRP A 83 -28.67 23.79 3.36
CA TRP A 83 -28.72 22.67 2.42
C TRP A 83 -27.72 22.83 1.26
N LYS A 84 -27.57 24.05 0.73
CA LYS A 84 -26.62 24.33 -0.35
C LYS A 84 -25.17 24.18 0.13
N TYR A 85 -24.82 24.66 1.32
CA TYR A 85 -23.50 24.47 1.91
C TYR A 85 -23.20 23.00 2.19
N VAL A 86 -24.14 22.23 2.74
CA VAL A 86 -23.96 20.79 2.99
C VAL A 86 -23.69 20.05 1.68
N ASN A 87 -24.48 20.33 0.63
CA ASN A 87 -24.26 19.73 -0.70
C ASN A 87 -22.90 20.11 -1.29
N LEU A 88 -22.50 21.39 -1.17
CA LEU A 88 -21.22 21.85 -1.68
C LEU A 88 -20.06 21.19 -0.94
N SER A 89 -20.10 21.15 0.39
CA SER A 89 -19.12 20.46 1.23
C SER A 89 -19.00 18.98 0.89
N PHE A 90 -20.12 18.31 0.62
CA PHE A 90 -20.13 16.92 0.17
C PHE A 90 -19.42 16.76 -1.18
N ILE A 91 -19.75 17.59 -2.18
CA ILE A 91 -19.12 17.54 -3.51
C ILE A 91 -17.61 17.82 -3.42
N VAL A 92 -17.21 18.85 -2.67
CA VAL A 92 -15.80 19.19 -2.45
C VAL A 92 -15.05 18.02 -1.82
N THR A 93 -15.64 17.38 -0.81
CA THR A 93 -15.06 16.21 -0.14
C THR A 93 -14.89 15.03 -1.09
N VAL A 94 -15.93 14.67 -1.85
CA VAL A 94 -15.89 13.57 -2.81
C VAL A 94 -14.84 13.83 -3.89
N VAL A 95 -14.79 15.06 -4.41
CA VAL A 95 -13.84 15.45 -5.45
C VAL A 95 -12.40 15.43 -4.95
N ALA A 96 -12.14 15.90 -3.73
CA ALA A 96 -10.82 15.82 -3.12
C ALA A 96 -10.37 14.36 -2.96
N ILE A 97 -11.28 13.47 -2.52
CA ILE A 97 -11.01 12.03 -2.38
C ILE A 97 -10.71 11.40 -3.76
N LEU A 98 -11.56 11.63 -4.77
CA LEU A 98 -11.33 11.11 -6.12
C LEU A 98 -10.01 11.63 -6.72
N GLY A 99 -9.75 12.92 -6.55
CA GLY A 99 -8.54 13.56 -7.04
C GLY A 99 -7.25 13.02 -6.44
N THR A 100 -7.28 12.63 -5.17
CA THR A 100 -6.11 12.12 -4.43
C THR A 100 -6.02 10.60 -4.39
N ALA A 101 -7.11 9.88 -4.70
CA ALA A 101 -7.22 8.43 -4.53
C ALA A 101 -6.06 7.61 -5.14
N PRO A 102 -5.59 7.87 -6.38
CA PRO A 102 -4.48 7.11 -6.95
C PRO A 102 -3.17 7.29 -6.18
N PHE A 103 -2.89 8.50 -5.67
CA PHE A 103 -1.70 8.77 -4.87
C PHE A 103 -1.82 8.25 -3.44
N VAL A 104 -3.02 8.31 -2.85
CA VAL A 104 -3.28 7.64 -1.57
C VAL A 104 -3.08 6.13 -1.70
N ALA A 105 -3.56 5.51 -2.79
CA ALA A 105 -3.34 4.10 -3.07
C ALA A 105 -1.87 3.77 -3.39
N LEU A 106 -1.13 4.67 -4.06
CA LEU A 106 0.29 4.52 -4.35
C LEU A 106 1.14 4.47 -3.08
N HIS A 107 0.89 5.37 -2.13
CA HIS A 107 1.71 5.53 -0.93
C HIS A 107 1.26 4.68 0.26
N PHE A 108 -0.05 4.41 0.37
CA PHE A 108 -0.63 3.75 1.53
C PHE A 108 -1.34 2.44 1.21
N ASN A 109 -1.44 2.05 -0.07
CA ASN A 109 -2.14 0.85 -0.52
C ASN A 109 -3.57 0.72 0.04
N ARG A 110 -4.22 1.84 0.36
CA ARG A 110 -5.50 1.86 1.06
C ARG A 110 -6.35 3.00 0.54
N VAL A 111 -7.65 2.76 0.41
CA VAL A 111 -8.63 3.81 0.13
C VAL A 111 -9.75 3.71 1.16
N SER A 112 -10.15 4.86 1.70
CA SER A 112 -11.28 4.95 2.63
C SER A 112 -12.59 5.02 1.84
N LEU A 113 -13.48 4.05 2.06
CA LEU A 113 -14.81 4.04 1.45
C LEU A 113 -15.78 4.91 2.23
N ILE A 114 -15.62 5.02 3.55
CA ILE A 114 -16.49 5.84 4.40
C ILE A 114 -15.95 7.27 4.60
N GLY A 115 -14.77 7.56 4.05
CA GLY A 115 -14.07 8.83 4.25
C GLY A 115 -14.90 10.06 3.88
N PHE A 116 -15.75 9.97 2.85
CA PHE A 116 -16.62 11.09 2.48
C PHE A 116 -17.71 11.38 3.52
N LEU A 117 -18.24 10.36 4.19
CA LEU A 117 -19.20 10.52 5.30
C LEU A 117 -18.49 11.00 6.56
N ALA A 118 -17.36 10.38 6.88
CA ALA A 118 -16.57 10.72 8.06
C ALA A 118 -16.11 12.18 7.99
N ASN A 119 -15.63 12.63 6.83
CA ASN A 119 -15.16 14.01 6.62
C ASN A 119 -16.26 15.06 6.72
N LEU A 120 -17.53 14.71 6.50
CA LEU A 120 -18.65 15.64 6.70
C LEU A 120 -18.76 16.10 8.16
N PHE A 121 -18.34 15.26 9.10
CA PHE A 121 -18.35 15.58 10.54
C PHE A 121 -16.96 15.96 11.04
N ILE A 122 -15.93 15.19 10.68
CA ILE A 122 -14.57 15.35 11.19
C ILE A 122 -13.97 16.68 10.75
N VAL A 123 -14.09 17.06 9.46
CA VAL A 123 -13.41 18.26 8.96
C VAL A 123 -13.99 19.53 9.59
N PRO A 124 -15.32 19.74 9.67
CA PRO A 124 -15.87 20.88 10.41
C PRO A 124 -15.51 20.86 11.90
N TRP A 125 -15.51 19.69 12.54
CA TRP A 125 -15.17 19.58 13.96
C TRP A 125 -13.73 20.01 14.23
N VAL A 126 -12.78 19.52 13.45
CA VAL A 126 -11.37 19.89 13.57
C VAL A 126 -11.17 21.36 13.20
N GLY A 127 -11.75 21.81 12.09
CA GLY A 127 -11.52 23.14 11.54
C GLY A 127 -12.18 24.29 12.29
N PHE A 128 -13.38 24.08 12.85
CA PHE A 128 -14.14 25.15 13.51
C PHE A 128 -14.10 25.08 15.04
N LEU A 129 -13.75 23.94 15.63
CA LEU A 129 -13.71 23.79 17.09
C LEU A 129 -12.28 23.60 17.58
N ILE A 130 -11.65 22.48 17.23
CA ILE A 130 -10.34 22.09 17.81
C ILE A 130 -9.27 23.12 17.45
N VAL A 131 -8.99 23.32 16.16
CA VAL A 131 -7.88 24.19 15.72
C VAL A 131 -8.01 25.62 16.26
N PRO A 132 -9.17 26.31 16.18
CA PRO A 132 -9.31 27.64 16.77
C PRO A 132 -9.06 27.67 18.28
N ILE A 133 -9.60 26.70 19.03
CA ILE A 133 -9.40 26.61 20.49
C ILE A 133 -7.92 26.38 20.81
N SER A 134 -7.26 25.45 20.12
CA SER A 134 -5.82 25.18 20.32
C SER A 134 -4.95 26.40 20.00
N LEU A 135 -5.27 27.15 18.94
CA LEU A 135 -4.54 28.37 18.57
C LEU A 135 -4.73 29.49 19.61
N ILE A 136 -5.96 29.73 20.05
CA ILE A 136 -6.25 30.72 21.10
C ILE A 136 -5.54 30.32 22.40
N ALA A 137 -5.64 29.06 22.81
CA ALA A 137 -4.96 28.55 24.00
C ALA A 137 -3.43 28.75 23.93
N SER A 138 -2.83 28.53 22.75
CA SER A 138 -1.40 28.71 22.51
C SER A 138 -0.96 30.18 22.62
N ILE A 139 -1.83 31.14 22.28
CA ILE A 139 -1.55 32.58 22.48
C ILE A 139 -1.67 32.93 23.97
N PHE A 140 -2.75 32.48 24.62
CA PHE A 140 -3.01 32.80 26.03
C PHE A 140 -2.09 32.06 27.00
N SER A 141 -1.40 30.99 26.60
CA SER A 141 -0.43 30.31 27.47
C SER A 141 0.72 31.22 27.89
N PHE A 142 1.02 32.27 27.12
CA PHE A 142 2.04 33.27 27.45
C PHE A 142 1.55 34.34 28.44
N PHE A 143 0.25 34.67 28.42
CA PHE A 143 -0.29 35.84 29.11
C PHE A 143 -1.21 35.49 30.30
N PHE A 144 -1.96 34.39 30.21
CA PHE A 144 -2.94 33.99 31.21
C PHE A 144 -3.11 32.47 31.26
N TYR A 145 -2.21 31.82 31.99
CA TYR A 145 -2.13 30.36 32.09
C TYR A 145 -3.44 29.67 32.54
N PRO A 146 -4.19 30.16 33.56
CA PRO A 146 -5.45 29.52 33.96
C PRO A 146 -6.48 29.43 32.83
N PHE A 147 -6.60 30.47 32.01
CA PHE A 147 -7.52 30.46 30.87
C PHE A 147 -7.04 29.55 29.74
N ALA A 148 -5.73 29.54 29.44
CA ALA A 148 -5.17 28.60 28.49
C ALA A 148 -5.40 27.14 28.93
N SER A 149 -5.21 26.83 30.21
CA SER A 149 -5.46 25.51 30.79
C SER A 149 -6.93 25.06 30.65
N LEU A 150 -7.88 25.98 30.88
CA LEU A 150 -9.30 25.72 30.65
C LEU A 150 -9.58 25.39 29.17
N LEU A 151 -9.05 26.18 28.25
CA LEU A 151 -9.22 25.95 26.81
C LEU A 151 -8.61 24.61 26.36
N ILE A 152 -7.42 24.27 26.86
CA ILE A 152 -6.78 22.96 26.58
C ILE A 152 -7.63 21.81 27.12
N THR A 153 -8.24 21.96 28.30
CA THR A 153 -9.12 20.93 28.87
C THR A 153 -10.37 20.72 28.00
N VAL A 154 -10.98 21.81 27.53
CA VAL A 154 -12.10 21.75 26.57
C VAL A 154 -11.67 21.11 25.26
N ASP A 155 -10.52 21.50 24.72
CA ASP A 155 -9.95 20.94 23.50
C ASP A 155 -9.68 19.43 23.63
N GLN A 156 -9.10 18.99 24.74
CA GLN A 156 -8.87 17.58 25.06
C GLN A 156 -10.18 16.80 25.13
N PHE A 157 -11.22 17.36 25.74
CA PHE A 157 -12.54 16.73 25.76
C PHE A 157 -13.12 16.57 24.34
N LEU A 158 -13.07 17.63 23.53
CA LEU A 158 -13.53 17.62 22.14
C LEU A 158 -12.74 16.65 21.27
N ALA A 159 -11.41 16.61 21.41
CA ALA A 159 -10.53 15.67 20.72
C ALA A 159 -10.81 14.23 21.14
N THR A 160 -11.04 13.97 22.42
CA THR A 160 -11.40 12.63 22.93
C THR A 160 -12.73 12.16 22.34
N LEU A 161 -13.72 13.04 22.24
CA LEU A 161 -15.00 12.72 21.59
C LEU A 161 -14.81 12.47 20.08
N LEU A 162 -13.99 13.29 19.42
CA LEU A 162 -13.63 13.09 18.01
C LEU A 162 -12.98 11.71 17.80
N PHE A 163 -12.05 11.28 18.65
CA PHE A 163 -11.42 9.96 18.56
C PHE A 163 -12.44 8.82 18.68
N LYS A 164 -13.46 8.95 19.55
CA LYS A 164 -14.55 7.97 19.63
C LYS A 164 -15.37 7.92 18.33
N VAL A 165 -15.65 9.07 17.71
CA VAL A 165 -16.35 9.15 16.42
C VAL A 165 -15.51 8.53 15.30
N VAL A 166 -14.20 8.82 15.26
CA VAL A 166 -13.27 8.20 14.30
C VAL A 166 -13.22 6.69 14.49
N ALA A 167 -13.14 6.20 15.73
CA ALA A 167 -13.14 4.77 16.05
C ALA A 167 -14.43 4.09 15.61
N PHE A 168 -15.58 4.75 15.77
CA PHE A 168 -16.86 4.27 15.27
C PHE A 168 -16.86 4.13 13.74
N PHE A 169 -16.42 5.15 12.99
CA PHE A 169 -16.34 5.04 11.53
C PHE A 169 -15.33 3.98 11.08
N ALA A 170 -14.23 3.81 11.81
CA ALA A 170 -13.21 2.81 11.51
C ALA A 170 -13.67 1.37 11.79
N SER A 171 -14.64 1.15 12.69
CA SER A 171 -15.17 -0.18 13.00
C SER A 171 -16.19 -0.69 11.99
N VAL A 172 -16.71 0.19 11.12
CA VAL A 172 -17.64 -0.20 10.04
C VAL A 172 -16.95 -1.20 9.11
N PRO A 173 -17.58 -2.35 8.81
CA PRO A 173 -17.04 -3.31 7.85
C PRO A 173 -16.76 -2.62 6.51
N PHE A 174 -15.56 -2.84 5.96
CA PHE A 174 -15.11 -2.20 4.72
C PHE A 174 -15.01 -0.66 4.77
N ALA A 175 -14.90 -0.05 5.96
CA ALA A 175 -14.62 1.39 6.11
C ALA A 175 -13.43 1.83 5.24
N SER A 176 -12.47 0.94 5.06
CA SER A 176 -11.39 1.05 4.10
C SER A 176 -11.12 -0.28 3.44
N ILE A 177 -10.56 -0.22 2.24
CA ILE A 177 -10.08 -1.39 1.51
C ILE A 177 -8.61 -1.23 1.17
N TYR A 178 -7.88 -2.35 1.19
CA TYR A 178 -6.51 -2.40 0.67
C TYR A 178 -6.53 -2.63 -0.83
N LEU A 179 -5.68 -1.91 -1.55
CA LEU A 179 -5.57 -1.96 -3.00
C LEU A 179 -4.12 -2.23 -3.42
N PRO A 180 -3.91 -3.02 -4.47
CA PRO A 180 -2.61 -3.13 -5.12
C PRO A 180 -2.09 -1.76 -5.54
N THR A 181 -0.77 -1.58 -5.50
CA THR A 181 -0.14 -0.30 -5.87
C THR A 181 -0.49 0.01 -7.33
N PRO A 182 -1.13 1.16 -7.64
CA PRO A 182 -1.41 1.52 -9.03
C PRO A 182 -0.10 1.80 -9.79
N SER A 183 -0.06 1.38 -11.04
CA SER A 183 0.98 1.70 -12.01
C SER A 183 0.78 3.10 -12.55
N ALA A 184 1.84 3.70 -13.10
CA ALA A 184 1.75 5.01 -13.75
C ALA A 184 0.68 5.02 -14.86
N LEU A 185 0.56 3.93 -15.63
CA LEU A 185 -0.46 3.78 -16.66
C LEU A 185 -1.88 3.82 -16.08
N GLU A 186 -2.17 3.02 -15.05
CA GLU A 186 -3.47 3.02 -14.37
C GLU A 186 -3.81 4.41 -13.81
N MET A 187 -2.84 5.12 -13.24
CA MET A 187 -3.02 6.48 -12.73
C MET A 187 -3.34 7.48 -13.85
N ILE A 188 -2.60 7.43 -14.97
CA ILE A 188 -2.85 8.29 -16.13
C ILE A 188 -4.24 8.04 -16.71
N LEU A 189 -4.59 6.77 -16.94
CA LEU A 189 -5.92 6.37 -17.43
C LEU A 189 -7.03 6.80 -16.47
N TYR A 190 -6.80 6.71 -15.16
CA TYR A 190 -7.74 7.17 -14.14
C TYR A 190 -8.00 8.69 -14.21
N TYR A 191 -6.95 9.52 -14.29
CA TYR A 191 -7.13 10.97 -14.39
C TYR A 191 -7.75 11.39 -15.72
N LEU A 192 -7.41 10.72 -16.82
CA LEU A 192 -8.09 10.91 -18.11
C LEU A 192 -9.57 10.53 -18.01
N LEU A 193 -9.91 9.45 -17.32
CA LEU A 193 -11.29 9.05 -17.10
C LEU A 193 -12.07 10.09 -16.29
N LEU A 194 -11.48 10.64 -15.23
CA LEU A 194 -12.08 11.75 -14.47
C LEU A 194 -12.29 13.00 -15.34
N TYR A 195 -11.27 13.36 -16.13
CA TYR A 195 -11.35 14.49 -17.06
C TYR A 195 -12.48 14.29 -18.07
N LEU A 196 -12.53 13.15 -18.76
CA LEU A 196 -13.57 12.88 -19.76
C LEU A 196 -14.95 12.77 -19.12
N GLY A 197 -15.04 12.16 -17.94
CA GLY A 197 -16.29 11.99 -17.18
C GLY A 197 -17.00 13.31 -16.91
N VAL A 198 -16.26 14.38 -16.57
CA VAL A 198 -16.87 15.71 -16.36
C VAL A 198 -17.17 16.47 -17.67
N HIS A 199 -16.64 16.02 -18.80
CA HIS A 199 -16.92 16.57 -20.14
C HIS A 199 -17.95 15.75 -20.93
N LEU A 200 -18.41 14.60 -20.42
CA LEU A 200 -19.57 13.88 -20.93
C LEU A 200 -20.81 14.75 -20.74
N ARG A 201 -21.20 15.49 -21.80
CA ARG A 201 -22.41 16.30 -21.78
C ARG A 201 -23.62 15.41 -21.53
N LYS A 202 -24.29 15.57 -20.38
CA LYS A 202 -25.70 15.20 -20.28
C LYS A 202 -26.48 16.20 -21.13
N GLY A 203 -27.11 15.72 -22.20
CA GLY A 203 -27.94 16.52 -23.10
C GLY A 203 -29.20 17.04 -22.43
N LYS A 204 -29.09 17.92 -21.42
CA LYS A 204 -30.19 18.79 -21.05
C LYS A 204 -30.09 20.05 -21.90
N LYS A 205 -30.98 20.15 -22.90
CA LYS A 205 -31.31 21.42 -23.56
C LYS A 205 -31.63 22.42 -22.45
N ILE A 206 -30.75 23.39 -22.25
CA ILE A 206 -31.06 24.54 -21.40
C ILE A 206 -32.23 25.22 -22.11
N ASN A 207 -33.40 25.22 -21.47
CA ASN A 207 -34.56 25.92 -22.01
C ASN A 207 -34.24 27.42 -21.90
N PRO A 208 -34.12 28.18 -22.99
CA PRO A 208 -33.71 29.59 -22.94
C PRO A 208 -34.70 30.47 -22.14
N SER A 209 -35.89 29.96 -21.86
CA SER A 209 -36.98 30.66 -21.18
C SER A 209 -36.79 30.86 -19.67
N THR A 210 -35.77 30.26 -19.04
CA THR A 210 -35.52 30.41 -17.59
C THR A 210 -34.38 31.36 -17.24
N PHE A 211 -33.77 32.05 -18.22
CA PHE A 211 -32.80 33.10 -17.95
C PHE A 211 -33.50 34.46 -17.82
N ARG A 212 -33.99 34.78 -16.62
CA ARG A 212 -34.33 36.17 -16.25
C ARG A 212 -33.15 36.75 -15.47
N PRO A 213 -32.45 37.78 -15.98
CA PRO A 213 -31.57 38.57 -15.16
C PRO A 213 -32.45 39.47 -14.28
N GLU A 214 -32.52 39.18 -12.98
CA GLU A 214 -33.05 40.14 -12.02
C GLU A 214 -31.95 41.12 -11.64
N GLY A 215 -32.17 42.39 -11.99
CA GLY A 215 -31.28 43.50 -11.65
C GLY A 215 -31.36 44.65 -12.65
N ARG A 216 -32.38 45.51 -12.49
CA ARG A 216 -32.57 46.85 -13.11
C ARG A 216 -32.14 47.02 -14.58
N GLY A 217 -33.12 46.80 -15.47
CA GLY A 217 -33.42 47.61 -16.65
C GLY A 217 -32.30 47.95 -17.64
N LEU A 218 -32.34 47.31 -18.82
CA LEU A 218 -32.40 47.98 -20.13
C LEU A 218 -32.84 46.94 -21.18
N PRO A 219 -33.76 47.27 -22.10
CA PRO A 219 -34.17 46.36 -23.18
C PRO A 219 -32.97 45.99 -24.07
N LEU A 220 -32.98 44.76 -24.59
CA LEU A 220 -31.97 44.15 -25.48
C LEU A 220 -31.56 45.01 -26.70
N THR A 221 -32.32 46.06 -27.02
CA THR A 221 -32.09 46.96 -28.14
C THR A 221 -31.01 48.02 -27.90
N ARG A 222 -30.49 48.20 -26.67
CA ARG A 222 -29.38 49.16 -26.39
C ARG A 222 -28.00 48.54 -26.17
N ALA A 223 -27.92 47.24 -25.83
CA ALA A 223 -26.63 46.56 -25.65
C ALA A 223 -25.81 46.41 -26.95
N GLN A 224 -26.47 46.49 -28.11
CA GLN A 224 -25.81 46.53 -29.42
C GLN A 224 -25.26 47.93 -29.79
N ALA A 225 -25.73 48.99 -29.12
CA ALA A 225 -25.31 50.36 -29.41
C ALA A 225 -24.05 50.80 -28.64
N GLU A 226 -23.70 50.14 -27.54
CA GLU A 226 -22.62 50.58 -26.63
C GLU A 226 -21.32 49.76 -26.72
N GLY A 227 -21.15 48.92 -27.74
CA GLY A 227 -19.84 48.30 -28.01
C GLY A 227 -19.26 47.48 -26.84
N LEU A 228 -20.12 46.97 -25.95
CA LEU A 228 -19.73 46.09 -24.85
C LEU A 228 -19.17 44.79 -25.44
N ARG A 229 -17.84 44.74 -25.52
CA ARG A 229 -17.06 43.56 -25.88
C ARG A 229 -17.48 42.41 -24.98
N VAL A 230 -18.25 41.49 -25.55
CA VAL A 230 -18.43 40.15 -25.02
C VAL A 230 -17.04 39.50 -24.99
N ASP A 231 -16.64 39.07 -23.80
CA ASP A 231 -15.36 38.42 -23.50
C ASP A 231 -15.03 37.30 -24.53
N PRO A 232 -13.90 37.38 -25.27
CA PRO A 232 -13.55 36.42 -26.31
C PRO A 232 -13.27 35.00 -25.78
N GLU A 233 -13.04 34.83 -24.47
CA GLU A 233 -12.68 33.53 -23.89
C GLU A 233 -13.83 32.50 -23.84
N ARG A 234 -15.06 32.91 -24.17
CA ARG A 234 -16.21 31.99 -24.33
C ARG A 234 -16.37 31.40 -25.73
N ARG A 235 -15.38 31.52 -26.62
CA ARG A 235 -15.31 30.68 -27.82
C ARG A 235 -14.86 29.28 -27.42
N PHE A 236 -15.83 28.44 -27.07
CA PHE A 236 -15.67 27.00 -27.25
C PHE A 236 -15.20 26.78 -28.68
N PHE A 237 -13.97 26.26 -28.83
CA PHE A 237 -13.46 25.73 -30.09
C PHE A 237 -14.47 24.71 -30.62
N THR A 238 -15.38 25.17 -31.48
CA THR A 238 -16.10 24.30 -32.39
C THR A 238 -15.22 24.23 -33.63
N LEU A 239 -14.29 23.28 -33.62
CA LEU A 239 -13.65 22.86 -34.86
C LEU A 239 -14.78 22.47 -35.82
N PRO A 240 -14.87 23.05 -37.02
CA PRO A 240 -15.81 22.59 -38.03
C PRO A 240 -15.34 21.20 -38.47
N SER A 241 -15.90 20.14 -37.88
CA SER A 241 -15.61 18.79 -38.34
C SER A 241 -16.39 18.54 -39.62
N LYS A 242 -15.67 18.51 -40.75
CA LYS A 242 -16.16 17.94 -42.02
C LYS A 242 -16.42 16.41 -41.93
N THR A 243 -16.17 15.81 -40.77
CA THR A 243 -16.53 14.43 -40.41
C THR A 243 -17.77 14.47 -39.52
N GLY A 244 -18.75 13.61 -39.80
CA GLY A 244 -20.10 13.60 -39.18
C GLY A 244 -20.18 13.30 -37.67
N PHE A 245 -19.12 13.52 -36.89
CA PHE A 245 -19.09 13.31 -35.45
C PHE A 245 -18.72 14.60 -34.72
N GLY A 246 -19.65 15.15 -33.92
CA GLY A 246 -19.38 16.29 -33.06
C GLY A 246 -18.41 15.95 -31.92
N ALA A 247 -17.66 16.95 -31.42
CA ALA A 247 -16.67 16.78 -30.35
C ALA A 247 -17.20 16.05 -29.09
N ALA A 248 -18.50 16.15 -28.79
CA ALA A 248 -19.12 15.45 -27.68
C ALA A 248 -19.21 13.92 -27.89
N GLU A 249 -19.34 13.46 -29.13
CA GLU A 249 -19.34 12.02 -29.44
C GLU A 249 -17.94 11.43 -29.30
N TRP A 250 -16.90 12.16 -29.70
CA TRP A 250 -15.51 11.75 -29.50
C TRP A 250 -15.14 11.55 -28.02
N VAL A 251 -15.63 12.41 -27.11
CA VAL A 251 -15.42 12.25 -25.66
C VAL A 251 -16.05 10.96 -25.14
N LYS A 252 -17.23 10.56 -25.64
CA LYS A 252 -17.87 9.30 -25.26
C LYS A 252 -17.05 8.10 -25.73
N TYR A 253 -16.63 8.07 -26.99
CA TYR A 253 -15.82 6.98 -27.52
C TYR A 253 -14.48 6.86 -26.80
N LEU A 254 -13.83 7.99 -26.50
CA LEU A 254 -12.58 7.98 -25.74
C LEU A 254 -12.81 7.50 -24.30
N PHE A 255 -13.89 7.93 -23.64
CA PHE A 255 -14.25 7.45 -22.31
C PHE A 255 -14.43 5.93 -22.28
N VAL A 256 -15.19 5.39 -23.24
CA VAL A 256 -15.38 3.93 -23.39
C VAL A 256 -14.06 3.24 -23.71
N GLY A 257 -13.23 3.79 -24.60
CA GLY A 257 -11.91 3.27 -24.92
C GLY A 257 -11.00 3.15 -23.70
N ILE A 258 -10.97 4.18 -22.84
CA ILE A 258 -10.20 4.16 -21.59
C ILE A 258 -10.74 3.10 -20.61
N CYS A 259 -12.06 2.96 -20.50
CA CYS A 259 -12.66 1.88 -19.70
C CYS A 259 -12.23 0.49 -20.19
N ILE A 260 -12.21 0.28 -21.51
CA ILE A 260 -11.74 -0.97 -22.12
C ILE A 260 -10.26 -1.21 -21.81
N LEU A 261 -9.41 -0.18 -21.92
CA LEU A 261 -7.99 -0.30 -21.58
C LEU A 261 -7.76 -0.67 -20.11
N LEU A 262 -8.50 -0.04 -19.18
CA LEU A 262 -8.46 -0.40 -17.76
C LEU A 262 -8.95 -1.84 -17.52
N ALA A 263 -9.99 -2.27 -18.22
CA ALA A 263 -10.48 -3.65 -18.12
C ALA A 263 -9.45 -4.66 -18.69
N ALA A 264 -8.78 -4.32 -19.79
CA ALA A 264 -7.73 -5.13 -20.39
C ALA A 264 -6.49 -5.22 -19.49
N ASP A 265 -6.07 -4.11 -18.88
CA ASP A 265 -4.98 -4.10 -17.89
C ASP A 265 -5.34 -4.98 -16.67
N LEU A 266 -6.55 -4.81 -16.13
CA LEU A 266 -7.03 -5.66 -15.04
C LEU A 266 -7.03 -7.15 -15.44
N ALA A 267 -7.49 -7.49 -16.64
CA ALA A 267 -7.46 -8.86 -17.14
C ALA A 267 -6.02 -9.39 -17.28
N TYR A 268 -5.11 -8.57 -17.82
CA TYR A 268 -3.69 -8.91 -17.93
C TYR A 268 -3.09 -9.25 -16.57
N TRP A 269 -3.27 -8.41 -15.54
CA TRP A 269 -2.71 -8.68 -14.21
C TRP A 269 -3.29 -9.92 -13.53
N ASN A 270 -4.56 -10.26 -13.81
CA ASN A 270 -5.19 -11.47 -13.30
C ASN A 270 -4.74 -12.75 -14.03
N LEU A 271 -4.34 -12.65 -15.30
CA LEU A 271 -4.03 -13.81 -16.14
C LEU A 271 -2.52 -14.06 -16.33
N LYS A 272 -1.67 -13.03 -16.29
CA LYS A 272 -0.24 -13.12 -16.63
C LYS A 272 0.50 -14.25 -15.90
N ASP A 273 0.18 -14.47 -14.63
CA ASP A 273 0.91 -15.44 -13.79
C ASP A 273 0.50 -16.88 -14.12
N SER A 274 -0.67 -17.10 -14.72
CA SER A 274 -1.09 -18.41 -15.22
C SER A 274 -0.21 -18.91 -16.36
N PHE A 275 0.45 -17.99 -17.08
CA PHE A 275 1.36 -18.29 -18.18
C PHE A 275 2.83 -18.36 -17.77
N ARG A 276 3.16 -18.09 -16.50
CA ARG A 276 4.54 -18.17 -16.00
C ARG A 276 5.06 -19.61 -16.07
N LYS A 277 6.26 -19.80 -16.61
CA LYS A 277 6.93 -21.11 -16.69
C LYS A 277 8.00 -21.29 -15.63
N ASP A 278 8.60 -20.20 -15.18
CA ASP A 278 9.74 -20.20 -14.27
C ASP A 278 9.30 -20.19 -12.81
N LEU A 279 10.14 -20.77 -11.96
CA LEU A 279 10.05 -20.66 -10.51
C LEU A 279 10.78 -19.39 -10.07
N HIS A 280 10.09 -18.53 -9.33
CA HIS A 280 10.72 -17.36 -8.70
C HIS A 280 10.71 -17.53 -7.19
N VAL A 281 11.86 -17.29 -6.55
CA VAL A 281 11.99 -17.30 -5.09
C VAL A 281 12.64 -15.99 -4.68
N THR A 282 11.89 -15.14 -4.00
CA THR A 282 12.39 -13.87 -3.47
C THR A 282 12.57 -13.98 -1.97
N PHE A 283 13.79 -13.74 -1.49
CA PHE A 283 14.14 -13.52 -0.09
C PHE A 283 13.98 -12.03 0.17
N LEU A 284 12.98 -11.66 0.97
CA LEU A 284 12.66 -10.26 1.25
C LEU A 284 13.64 -9.73 2.30
N ASP A 285 14.10 -8.50 2.10
CA ASP A 285 14.78 -7.75 3.14
C ASP A 285 13.74 -7.23 4.14
N VAL A 286 13.57 -7.97 5.24
CA VAL A 286 12.67 -7.64 6.34
C VAL A 286 13.40 -7.05 7.54
N GLY A 287 14.66 -6.66 7.37
CA GLY A 287 15.56 -6.36 8.47
C GLY A 287 15.99 -7.66 9.15
N HIS A 288 15.37 -8.04 10.25
CA HIS A 288 15.69 -9.28 10.97
C HIS A 288 14.63 -10.35 10.77
N GLY A 289 15.07 -11.61 10.70
CA GLY A 289 14.21 -12.76 10.46
C GLY A 289 14.10 -13.17 9.00
N ASP A 290 13.20 -14.11 8.72
CA ASP A 290 12.92 -14.59 7.37
C ASP A 290 11.59 -14.09 6.82
N SER A 291 11.59 -13.75 5.53
CA SER A 291 10.38 -13.82 4.72
C SER A 291 10.73 -14.16 3.28
N ILE A 292 10.16 -15.25 2.78
CA ILE A 292 10.49 -15.82 1.47
C ILE A 292 9.21 -16.01 0.66
N LEU A 293 9.11 -15.30 -0.46
CA LEU A 293 8.03 -15.47 -1.42
C LEU A 293 8.45 -16.45 -2.52
N VAL A 294 7.77 -17.59 -2.60
CA VAL A 294 7.89 -18.56 -3.68
C VAL A 294 6.71 -18.37 -4.65
N GLU A 295 6.98 -17.90 -5.86
CA GLU A 295 6.01 -17.86 -6.95
C GLU A 295 6.28 -19.05 -7.89
N PHE A 296 5.42 -20.05 -7.81
CA PHE A 296 5.51 -21.26 -8.62
C PHE A 296 5.16 -20.96 -10.09
N PRO A 297 5.61 -21.81 -11.04
CA PRO A 297 5.08 -21.82 -12.40
C PRO A 297 3.54 -21.85 -12.37
N LYS A 298 2.86 -21.28 -13.36
CA LYS A 298 1.39 -21.16 -13.43
C LYS A 298 0.75 -20.42 -12.25
N GLY A 299 1.51 -19.62 -11.50
CA GLY A 299 0.99 -18.53 -10.68
C GLY A 299 0.54 -18.85 -9.26
N LYS A 300 0.73 -20.09 -8.78
CA LYS A 300 0.54 -20.39 -7.34
C LYS A 300 1.63 -19.73 -6.52
N ARG A 301 1.29 -19.33 -5.28
CA ARG A 301 2.21 -18.58 -4.41
C ARG A 301 2.28 -19.15 -3.01
N MET A 302 3.48 -19.25 -2.48
CA MET A 302 3.74 -19.59 -1.08
C MET A 302 4.54 -18.47 -0.43
N LEU A 303 4.13 -18.03 0.74
CA LEU A 303 4.91 -17.10 1.57
C LEU A 303 5.36 -17.85 2.81
N ILE A 304 6.66 -17.87 3.05
CA ILE A 304 7.31 -18.57 4.16
C ILE A 304 7.85 -17.50 5.10
N ASP A 305 7.37 -17.52 6.33
CA ASP A 305 7.71 -16.58 7.39
C ASP A 305 7.40 -15.11 7.07
N GLY A 306 7.27 -14.32 8.14
CA GLY A 306 6.77 -12.96 8.11
C GLY A 306 7.77 -11.91 8.56
N GLY A 307 9.01 -12.29 8.89
CA GLY A 307 9.94 -11.40 9.56
C GLY A 307 9.41 -10.93 10.91
N GLY A 308 10.20 -10.08 11.57
CA GLY A 308 9.76 -9.41 12.78
C GLY A 308 10.92 -8.95 13.63
N LEU A 309 10.66 -7.96 14.47
CA LEU A 309 11.55 -7.58 15.55
C LEU A 309 10.94 -8.04 16.87
N HIS A 310 11.79 -8.34 17.84
CA HIS A 310 11.33 -8.64 19.20
C HIS A 310 10.54 -7.45 19.80
N GLU A 311 10.88 -6.22 19.41
CA GLU A 311 10.15 -4.99 19.77
C GLU A 311 8.91 -4.73 18.89
N ASP A 312 7.87 -4.13 19.47
CA ASP A 312 6.56 -3.90 18.82
C ASP A 312 6.44 -2.57 18.06
N ARG A 313 7.57 -1.92 17.77
CA ARG A 313 7.56 -0.57 17.17
C ARG A 313 7.28 -0.60 15.66
N PHE A 314 7.49 -1.73 14.99
CA PHE A 314 7.41 -1.82 13.54
C PHE A 314 6.81 -3.16 13.08
N ASP A 315 5.61 -3.09 12.49
CA ASP A 315 4.96 -4.24 11.86
C ASP A 315 5.56 -4.50 10.47
N VAL A 316 6.45 -5.49 10.38
CA VAL A 316 7.11 -5.91 9.14
C VAL A 316 6.09 -6.37 8.08
N GLY A 317 5.04 -7.09 8.51
CA GLY A 317 4.00 -7.57 7.62
C GLY A 317 3.28 -6.42 6.91
N LYS A 318 2.91 -5.39 7.67
CA LYS A 318 2.21 -4.20 7.16
C LYS A 318 3.09 -3.26 6.35
N ASN A 319 4.34 -3.06 6.76
CA ASN A 319 5.17 -1.98 6.23
C ASN A 319 6.22 -2.44 5.22
N VAL A 320 6.49 -3.74 5.11
CA VAL A 320 7.48 -4.31 4.18
C VAL A 320 6.84 -5.35 3.27
N ILE A 321 6.32 -6.43 3.84
CA ILE A 321 5.83 -7.58 3.07
C ILE A 321 4.59 -7.21 2.26
N ALA A 322 3.57 -6.60 2.89
CA ALA A 322 2.34 -6.26 2.19
C ALA A 322 2.56 -5.23 1.07
N PRO A 323 3.32 -4.12 1.25
CA PRO A 323 3.68 -3.22 0.17
C PRO A 323 4.42 -3.92 -0.98
N PHE A 324 5.36 -4.82 -0.68
CA PHE A 324 6.05 -5.62 -1.69
C PHE A 324 5.06 -6.48 -2.50
N LEU A 325 4.18 -7.22 -1.82
CA LEU A 325 3.16 -8.05 -2.46
C LEU A 325 2.20 -7.22 -3.32
N TRP A 326 1.72 -6.09 -2.80
CA TRP A 326 0.81 -5.20 -3.52
C TRP A 326 1.46 -4.49 -4.70
N LYS A 327 2.77 -4.19 -4.64
CA LYS A 327 3.54 -3.68 -5.78
C LYS A 327 3.59 -4.71 -6.91
N LYS A 328 3.67 -6.00 -6.58
CA LYS A 328 3.58 -7.12 -7.54
C LYS A 328 2.14 -7.49 -7.94
N LYS A 329 1.14 -6.75 -7.44
CA LYS A 329 -0.30 -7.01 -7.62
C LYS A 329 -0.77 -8.36 -7.05
N ILE A 330 -0.07 -8.87 -6.03
CA ILE A 330 -0.43 -10.10 -5.34
C ILE A 330 -1.49 -9.79 -4.28
N GLN A 331 -2.61 -10.52 -4.31
CA GLN A 331 -3.71 -10.39 -3.34
C GLN A 331 -4.05 -11.71 -2.65
N ARG A 332 -3.49 -12.82 -3.15
CA ARG A 332 -3.72 -14.18 -2.68
C ARG A 332 -2.39 -14.90 -2.49
N ILE A 333 -2.27 -15.56 -1.36
CA ILE A 333 -1.20 -16.51 -1.02
C ILE A 333 -1.85 -17.88 -0.91
N ASP A 334 -1.45 -18.84 -1.74
CA ASP A 334 -2.07 -20.17 -1.75
C ASP A 334 -1.65 -21.01 -0.55
N THR A 335 -0.40 -20.85 -0.11
CA THR A 335 0.15 -21.50 1.08
C THR A 335 0.93 -20.48 1.91
N LEU A 336 0.45 -20.19 3.12
CA LEU A 336 1.20 -19.42 4.10
C LEU A 336 1.94 -20.40 5.01
N VAL A 337 3.24 -20.22 5.23
CA VAL A 337 4.09 -21.15 5.97
C VAL A 337 4.72 -20.42 7.15
N LEU A 338 4.71 -21.05 8.32
CA LEU A 338 5.48 -20.64 9.49
C LEU A 338 6.48 -21.75 9.84
N THR A 339 7.78 -21.45 9.79
CA THR A 339 8.83 -22.44 10.05
C THR A 339 8.91 -22.80 11.52
N HIS A 340 8.81 -21.83 12.41
CA HIS A 340 8.74 -21.99 13.87
C HIS A 340 8.19 -20.70 14.50
N PRO A 341 7.63 -20.74 15.72
CA PRO A 341 6.87 -19.61 16.27
C PRO A 341 7.71 -18.48 16.88
N ASP A 342 8.97 -18.29 16.48
CA ASP A 342 9.76 -17.17 16.98
C ASP A 342 9.31 -15.82 16.38
N PRO A 343 9.44 -14.71 17.13
CA PRO A 343 8.93 -13.40 16.71
C PRO A 343 9.42 -12.91 15.34
N ASP A 344 10.67 -13.17 15.00
CA ASP A 344 11.31 -12.79 13.73
C ASP A 344 10.89 -13.69 12.56
N HIS A 345 10.08 -14.72 12.79
CA HIS A 345 9.44 -15.53 11.75
C HIS A 345 7.93 -15.35 11.73
N LEU A 346 7.31 -15.10 12.88
CA LEU A 346 5.86 -15.09 13.05
C LEU A 346 5.22 -13.71 12.85
N LYS A 347 5.81 -12.64 13.40
CA LYS A 347 5.07 -11.39 13.66
C LYS A 347 4.43 -10.79 12.41
N GLY A 348 5.17 -10.69 11.30
CA GLY A 348 4.59 -10.13 10.07
C GLY A 348 3.48 -10.97 9.47
N LEU A 349 3.36 -12.26 9.81
CA LEU A 349 2.27 -13.11 9.34
C LEU A 349 0.90 -12.69 9.90
N ASN A 350 0.83 -12.01 11.06
CA ASN A 350 -0.44 -11.52 11.63
C ASN A 350 -1.14 -10.55 10.66
N PHE A 351 -0.38 -9.59 10.13
CA PHE A 351 -0.91 -8.68 9.13
C PHE A 351 -1.26 -9.40 7.83
N ILE A 352 -0.39 -10.29 7.35
CA ILE A 352 -0.61 -10.98 6.08
C ILE A 352 -1.84 -11.90 6.14
N ALA A 353 -1.99 -12.71 7.19
CA ALA A 353 -3.13 -13.61 7.36
C ALA A 353 -4.46 -12.85 7.52
N SER A 354 -4.42 -11.66 8.14
CA SER A 354 -5.61 -10.83 8.34
C SER A 354 -6.06 -10.11 7.06
N GLN A 355 -5.13 -9.67 6.20
CA GLN A 355 -5.45 -8.84 5.03
C GLN A 355 -5.50 -9.59 3.70
N PHE A 356 -4.66 -10.62 3.50
CA PHE A 356 -4.59 -11.34 2.23
C PHE A 356 -5.55 -12.53 2.19
N LYS A 357 -5.92 -12.97 0.98
CA LYS A 357 -6.64 -14.25 0.83
C LYS A 357 -5.63 -15.39 1.00
N ILE A 358 -5.76 -16.15 2.08
CA ILE A 358 -4.89 -17.30 2.36
C ILE A 358 -5.62 -18.58 1.98
N GLY A 359 -4.98 -19.44 1.18
CA GLY A 359 -5.54 -20.74 0.78
C GLY A 359 -5.44 -21.78 1.89
N ARG A 360 -4.22 -22.04 2.38
CA ARG A 360 -3.92 -22.96 3.48
C ARG A 360 -2.75 -22.45 4.31
N PHE A 361 -2.64 -22.92 5.55
CA PHE A 361 -1.54 -22.61 6.45
C PHE A 361 -0.74 -23.88 6.78
N TRP A 362 0.58 -23.82 6.61
CA TRP A 362 1.52 -24.89 6.97
C TRP A 362 2.38 -24.41 8.13
N ASP A 363 2.54 -25.27 9.13
CA ASP A 363 3.40 -25.01 10.29
C ASP A 363 3.94 -26.32 10.83
N THR A 364 4.67 -26.29 11.94
CA THR A 364 5.24 -27.50 12.56
C THR A 364 4.26 -28.22 13.49
N GLY A 365 3.10 -27.63 13.77
CA GLY A 365 2.17 -28.11 14.79
C GLY A 365 2.55 -27.67 16.22
N LEU A 366 3.61 -26.89 16.38
CA LEU A 366 3.95 -26.27 17.67
C LEU A 366 2.90 -25.25 18.08
N ARG A 367 2.67 -25.12 19.39
CA ARG A 367 1.72 -24.19 20.00
C ARG A 367 2.44 -23.36 21.06
N GLU A 368 2.27 -22.05 21.01
CA GLU A 368 2.89 -21.12 21.95
C GLU A 368 1.85 -20.18 22.55
N ASP A 369 2.06 -19.75 23.81
CA ASP A 369 1.16 -18.83 24.50
C ASP A 369 1.57 -17.34 24.32
N SER A 370 2.44 -17.02 23.36
CA SER A 370 2.80 -15.63 23.09
C SER A 370 1.61 -14.87 22.50
N GLU A 371 1.49 -13.58 22.80
CA GLU A 371 0.37 -12.75 22.32
C GLU A 371 0.29 -12.75 20.80
N PHE A 372 1.44 -12.63 20.12
CA PHE A 372 1.53 -12.64 18.66
C PHE A 372 1.06 -13.97 18.06
N TYR A 373 1.44 -15.11 18.67
CA TYR A 373 1.00 -16.42 18.22
C TYR A 373 -0.51 -16.61 18.38
N LEU A 374 -1.05 -16.19 19.52
CA LEU A 374 -2.49 -16.25 19.80
C LEU A 374 -3.29 -15.34 18.87
N GLU A 375 -2.73 -14.20 18.44
CA GLU A 375 -3.35 -13.34 17.42
C GLU A 375 -3.41 -14.05 16.05
N LEU A 376 -2.34 -14.73 15.65
CA LEU A 376 -2.31 -15.53 14.42
C LEU A 376 -3.37 -16.63 14.47
N GLU A 377 -3.38 -17.42 15.55
CA GLU A 377 -4.37 -18.48 15.83
C GLU A 377 -5.81 -17.96 15.69
N LYS A 378 -6.14 -16.86 16.39
CA LYS A 378 -7.46 -16.23 16.31
C LYS A 378 -7.81 -15.82 14.88
N THR A 379 -6.84 -15.31 14.14
CA THR A 379 -7.05 -14.89 12.74
C THR A 379 -7.29 -16.09 11.83
N LEU A 380 -6.51 -17.16 11.95
CA LEU A 380 -6.68 -18.40 11.18
C LEU A 380 -8.06 -19.03 11.45
N GLN A 381 -8.47 -19.10 12.71
CA GLN A 381 -9.78 -19.63 13.11
C GLN A 381 -10.93 -18.77 12.60
N ARG A 382 -10.89 -17.46 12.84
CA ARG A 382 -11.92 -16.50 12.40
C ARG A 382 -12.12 -16.51 10.90
N ARG A 383 -11.03 -16.66 10.13
CA ARG A 383 -11.07 -16.69 8.66
C ARG A 383 -11.23 -18.09 8.07
N LYS A 384 -11.34 -19.12 8.91
CA LYS A 384 -11.51 -20.53 8.52
C LYS A 384 -10.42 -20.99 7.54
N ILE A 385 -9.16 -20.69 7.86
CA ILE A 385 -8.01 -21.11 7.06
C ILE A 385 -7.60 -22.52 7.51
N ASP A 386 -7.59 -23.46 6.57
CA ASP A 386 -7.18 -24.84 6.84
C ASP A 386 -5.70 -24.90 7.23
N ARG A 387 -5.41 -25.58 8.34
CA ARG A 387 -4.07 -25.72 8.89
C ARG A 387 -3.56 -27.16 8.76
N PHE A 388 -2.31 -27.30 8.33
CA PHE A 388 -1.66 -28.58 8.12
C PHE A 388 -0.29 -28.59 8.81
N PRO A 389 -0.16 -29.31 9.94
CA PRO A 389 1.15 -29.56 10.56
C PRO A 389 2.04 -30.39 9.63
N MET A 390 3.24 -29.89 9.37
CA MET A 390 4.25 -30.48 8.51
C MET A 390 5.40 -31.05 9.34
N ASN A 391 5.91 -32.20 8.92
CA ASN A 391 7.07 -32.86 9.51
C ASN A 391 7.66 -33.85 8.48
N GLU A 392 8.76 -34.48 8.84
CA GLU A 392 9.50 -35.41 7.97
C GLU A 392 8.71 -36.64 7.46
N ASN A 393 7.61 -37.03 8.11
CA ASN A 393 6.77 -38.15 7.67
C ASN A 393 5.71 -37.73 6.64
N ILE A 394 5.52 -36.42 6.42
CA ILE A 394 4.57 -35.94 5.43
C ILE A 394 5.13 -36.19 4.02
N ARG A 395 4.31 -36.82 3.18
CA ARG A 395 4.67 -37.06 1.77
C ARG A 395 4.95 -35.74 1.04
N SER A 396 5.94 -35.77 0.14
CA SER A 396 6.27 -34.64 -0.71
C SER A 396 5.02 -34.07 -1.38
N GLN A 397 4.89 -32.75 -1.38
CA GLN A 397 3.83 -32.03 -2.08
C GLN A 397 4.34 -31.60 -3.46
N VAL A 398 3.48 -31.65 -4.49
CA VAL A 398 3.83 -31.13 -5.82
C VAL A 398 2.95 -29.95 -6.14
N ILE A 399 3.56 -28.78 -6.34
CA ILE A 399 2.88 -27.55 -6.72
C ILE A 399 3.41 -27.12 -8.08
N ASN A 400 2.56 -27.26 -9.11
CA ASN A 400 2.82 -26.81 -10.47
C ASN A 400 4.18 -27.27 -11.04
N GLY A 401 4.57 -28.52 -10.72
CA GLY A 401 5.82 -29.14 -11.20
C GLY A 401 7.01 -28.98 -10.26
N VAL A 402 6.87 -28.24 -9.15
CA VAL A 402 7.88 -28.15 -8.09
C VAL A 402 7.53 -29.15 -6.99
N GLU A 403 8.45 -30.07 -6.71
CA GLU A 403 8.34 -31.01 -5.60
C GLU A 403 8.88 -30.35 -4.32
N ILE A 404 8.13 -30.49 -3.22
CA ILE A 404 8.43 -29.94 -1.91
C ILE A 404 8.48 -31.09 -0.92
N SER A 405 9.66 -31.41 -0.43
CA SER A 405 9.88 -32.43 0.60
C SER A 405 10.14 -31.77 1.96
N PHE A 406 9.69 -32.39 3.05
CA PHE A 406 9.89 -31.89 4.40
C PHE A 406 10.91 -32.77 5.12
N LEU A 407 11.97 -32.16 5.67
CA LEU A 407 13.11 -32.90 6.28
C LEU A 407 13.21 -32.71 7.79
N ASN A 408 12.52 -31.70 8.33
CA ASN A 408 12.43 -31.33 9.74
C ASN A 408 11.07 -30.63 9.95
N PRO A 409 10.44 -30.66 11.13
CA PRO A 409 10.85 -31.36 12.37
C PRO A 409 10.71 -32.89 12.29
N PRO A 410 11.26 -33.63 13.28
CA PRO A 410 10.91 -35.03 13.50
C PRO A 410 9.40 -35.24 13.62
N ALA A 411 8.94 -36.43 13.29
CA ALA A 411 7.57 -36.82 13.60
C ALA A 411 7.34 -36.81 15.13
N GLY A 412 6.18 -36.32 15.56
CA GLY A 412 5.82 -36.22 16.97
C GLY A 412 6.29 -34.94 17.67
N SER A 413 6.94 -34.01 16.98
CA SER A 413 7.34 -32.71 17.53
C SER A 413 6.19 -31.71 17.76
N ALA A 414 5.00 -31.98 17.25
CA ALA A 414 3.83 -31.11 17.44
C ALA A 414 3.39 -31.09 18.91
N GLY A 415 2.91 -29.93 19.38
CA GLY A 415 2.47 -29.75 20.77
C GLY A 415 2.94 -28.42 21.38
N PRO A 416 2.80 -28.25 22.70
CA PRO A 416 3.20 -27.02 23.37
C PRO A 416 4.72 -26.82 23.32
N VAL A 417 5.15 -25.58 23.08
CA VAL A 417 6.57 -25.19 23.06
C VAL A 417 7.19 -25.41 24.43
N ARG A 418 8.35 -26.06 24.45
CA ARG A 418 9.16 -26.25 25.66
C ARG A 418 10.02 -25.01 25.90
N ARG A 419 9.46 -24.01 26.60
CA ARG A 419 10.07 -22.68 26.85
C ARG A 419 11.45 -22.67 27.53
N GLN A 420 11.98 -23.81 27.95
CA GLN A 420 13.25 -23.87 28.68
C GLN A 420 14.49 -23.82 27.79
N ASN A 421 14.37 -23.95 26.46
CA ASN A 421 15.53 -23.96 25.56
C ASN A 421 15.23 -23.33 24.18
N PRO A 422 15.70 -22.08 23.91
CA PRO A 422 15.56 -21.45 22.59
C PRO A 422 16.18 -22.26 21.45
N ALA A 423 17.34 -22.90 21.67
CA ALA A 423 17.98 -23.76 20.67
C ALA A 423 17.11 -24.97 20.31
N TRP A 424 16.29 -25.48 21.25
CA TRP A 424 15.36 -26.56 20.95
C TRP A 424 14.25 -26.10 19.99
N LEU A 425 13.74 -24.87 20.18
CA LEU A 425 12.68 -24.30 19.34
C LEU A 425 13.17 -24.09 17.90
N ASN A 426 14.36 -23.50 17.76
CA ASN A 426 15.09 -23.37 16.50
C ASN A 426 15.22 -24.70 15.76
N ASN A 427 15.59 -25.76 16.48
CA ASN A 427 15.71 -27.12 15.96
C ASN A 427 14.37 -27.77 15.57
N GLN A 428 13.22 -27.17 15.91
CA GLN A 428 11.92 -27.58 15.38
C GLN A 428 11.56 -26.89 14.06
N SER A 429 12.38 -25.98 13.53
CA SER A 429 12.13 -25.26 12.28
C SER A 429 11.76 -26.16 11.11
N LEU A 430 10.69 -25.85 10.39
CA LEU A 430 10.31 -26.56 9.17
C LEU A 430 11.41 -26.45 8.10
N VAL A 431 12.09 -27.56 7.78
CA VAL A 431 13.08 -27.62 6.70
C VAL A 431 12.39 -28.15 5.44
N MET A 432 12.40 -27.34 4.38
CA MET A 432 11.79 -27.67 3.09
C MET A 432 12.84 -27.76 1.99
N ARG A 433 12.78 -28.85 1.23
CA ARG A 433 13.57 -29.04 0.01
C ARG A 433 12.69 -28.88 -1.20
N LEU A 434 12.94 -27.84 -2.00
CA LEU A 434 12.21 -27.53 -3.22
C LEU A 434 13.03 -28.02 -4.42
N ARG A 435 12.47 -28.91 -5.23
CA ARG A 435 13.09 -29.41 -6.46
C ARG A 435 12.25 -28.99 -7.66
N PHE A 436 12.85 -28.22 -8.56
CA PHE A 436 12.28 -27.88 -9.85
C PHE A 436 13.19 -28.37 -10.97
N LYS A 437 12.79 -29.47 -11.62
CA LYS A 437 13.63 -30.24 -12.54
C LYS A 437 14.98 -30.58 -11.89
N ASN A 438 16.07 -29.98 -12.35
CA ASN A 438 17.44 -30.24 -11.90
C ASN A 438 17.88 -29.28 -10.78
N ILE A 439 17.21 -28.14 -10.62
CA ILE A 439 17.56 -27.15 -9.59
C ILE A 439 16.88 -27.50 -8.26
N ILE A 440 17.67 -27.40 -7.19
CA ILE A 440 17.24 -27.74 -5.83
C ILE A 440 17.57 -26.56 -4.91
N LEU A 441 16.59 -26.16 -4.12
CA LEU A 441 16.71 -25.19 -3.05
C LEU A 441 16.47 -25.90 -1.71
N LEU A 442 17.26 -25.56 -0.70
CA LEU A 442 17.07 -26.00 0.67
C LEU A 442 16.75 -24.79 1.56
N LEU A 443 15.55 -24.77 2.12
CA LEU A 443 15.05 -23.72 3.01
C LEU A 443 15.04 -24.28 4.42
N THR A 444 15.92 -23.78 5.28
CA THR A 444 16.24 -24.46 6.54
C THR A 444 15.58 -23.85 7.78
N GLY A 445 14.92 -22.69 7.65
CA GLY A 445 14.57 -21.87 8.82
C GLY A 445 15.79 -21.68 9.70
N ASP A 446 15.62 -21.89 11.00
CA ASP A 446 16.63 -21.62 12.02
C ASP A 446 17.19 -22.88 12.67
N VAL A 447 17.13 -24.03 11.98
CA VAL A 447 17.77 -25.26 12.47
C VAL A 447 19.24 -25.03 12.84
N GLU A 448 19.65 -25.63 13.95
CA GLU A 448 21.01 -25.56 14.45
C GLU A 448 21.74 -26.89 14.23
N LYS A 449 23.00 -26.96 14.68
CA LYS A 449 23.89 -28.13 14.55
C LYS A 449 23.21 -29.47 14.89
N GLU A 450 22.38 -29.51 15.93
CA GLU A 450 21.69 -30.74 16.34
C GLU A 450 20.79 -31.31 15.23
N SER A 451 19.93 -30.47 14.65
CA SER A 451 19.04 -30.90 13.57
C SER A 451 19.78 -31.13 12.26
N GLU A 452 20.80 -30.32 11.98
CA GLU A 452 21.72 -30.52 10.86
C GLU A 452 22.36 -31.91 10.90
N GLU A 453 22.99 -32.28 12.01
CA GLU A 453 23.61 -33.59 12.21
C GLU A 453 22.59 -34.72 12.18
N ARG A 454 21.39 -34.51 12.72
CA ARG A 454 20.31 -35.49 12.66
C ARG A 454 19.89 -35.78 11.22
N MET A 455 19.71 -34.74 10.41
CA MET A 455 19.35 -34.88 9.00
C MET A 455 20.45 -35.59 8.20
N VAL A 456 21.73 -35.31 8.50
CA VAL A 456 22.86 -36.03 7.89
C VAL A 456 22.85 -37.50 8.31
N ARG A 457 22.70 -37.80 9.60
CA ARG A 457 22.68 -39.18 10.12
C ARG A 457 21.51 -40.01 9.57
N LYS A 458 20.35 -39.39 9.36
CA LYS A 458 19.21 -40.04 8.69
C LYS A 458 19.43 -40.33 7.21
N GLY A 459 20.48 -39.77 6.60
CA GLY A 459 20.78 -39.97 5.18
C GLY A 459 19.82 -39.23 4.25
N TYR A 460 19.23 -38.12 4.70
CA TYR A 460 18.41 -37.30 3.80
C TYR A 460 19.26 -36.74 2.65
N SER A 461 18.63 -36.59 1.47
CA SER A 461 19.26 -35.97 0.30
C SER A 461 19.35 -34.45 0.49
N LEU A 462 20.43 -33.97 1.10
CA LEU A 462 20.63 -32.56 1.45
C LEU A 462 21.26 -31.71 0.34
N GLY A 463 21.80 -32.34 -0.72
CA GLY A 463 22.42 -31.63 -1.83
C GLY A 463 21.48 -30.59 -2.45
N ALA A 464 21.93 -29.35 -2.55
CA ALA A 464 21.15 -28.22 -3.06
C ALA A 464 22.05 -27.21 -3.77
N HIS A 465 21.52 -26.58 -4.82
CA HIS A 465 22.23 -25.52 -5.54
C HIS A 465 22.14 -24.20 -4.75
N ILE A 466 21.00 -23.98 -4.07
CA ILE A 466 20.74 -22.79 -3.27
C ILE A 466 20.37 -23.20 -1.85
N LEU A 467 21.01 -22.57 -0.88
CA LEU A 467 20.75 -22.75 0.55
C LEU A 467 20.28 -21.41 1.15
N LYS A 468 19.10 -21.39 1.78
CA LYS A 468 18.83 -20.38 2.82
C LYS A 468 19.72 -20.74 3.99
N VAL A 469 20.67 -19.88 4.33
CA VAL A 469 21.63 -20.15 5.39
C VAL A 469 20.88 -20.30 6.72
N PRO A 470 21.06 -21.40 7.46
CA PRO A 470 20.34 -21.61 8.71
C PRO A 470 20.59 -20.48 9.71
N HIS A 471 19.54 -20.15 10.47
CA HIS A 471 19.59 -19.27 11.64
C HIS A 471 20.36 -17.98 11.40
N HIS A 472 20.07 -17.33 10.25
CA HIS A 472 20.63 -16.05 9.83
C HIS A 472 22.18 -16.01 9.80
N GLY A 473 22.83 -17.18 9.73
CA GLY A 473 24.28 -17.32 9.80
C GLY A 473 24.87 -17.33 11.22
N SER A 474 24.09 -17.75 12.22
CA SER A 474 24.55 -17.95 13.60
C SER A 474 25.64 -19.01 13.72
N SER A 475 26.60 -18.81 14.64
CA SER A 475 27.66 -19.77 14.94
C SER A 475 27.14 -21.10 15.54
N SER A 476 25.88 -21.13 16.01
CA SER A 476 25.17 -22.34 16.43
C SER A 476 24.71 -23.22 15.26
N SER A 477 24.86 -22.75 14.02
CA SER A 477 24.43 -23.44 12.81
C SER A 477 25.55 -23.57 11.78
N SER A 478 25.22 -24.07 10.58
CA SER A 478 26.11 -24.25 9.44
C SER A 478 27.34 -25.09 9.82
N SER A 479 27.11 -26.26 10.42
CA SER A 479 28.15 -27.25 10.72
C SER A 479 28.85 -27.73 9.45
N LEU A 480 30.14 -28.04 9.57
CA LEU A 480 30.92 -28.55 8.44
C LEU A 480 30.31 -29.85 7.87
N ILE A 481 29.89 -30.77 8.74
CA ILE A 481 29.29 -32.04 8.31
C ILE A 481 28.00 -31.85 7.49
N PHE A 482 27.21 -30.83 7.82
CA PHE A 482 26.02 -30.47 7.06
C PHE A 482 26.37 -29.80 5.75
N LEU A 483 27.25 -28.81 5.77
CA LEU A 483 27.63 -28.08 4.57
C LEU A 483 28.36 -28.96 3.55
N GLU A 484 29.14 -29.95 3.99
CA GLU A 484 29.76 -30.95 3.11
C GLU A 484 28.75 -31.87 2.41
N LYS A 485 27.55 -32.04 2.98
CA LYS A 485 26.44 -32.78 2.35
C LYS A 485 25.57 -31.89 1.47
N VAL A 486 25.39 -30.62 1.83
CA VAL A 486 24.59 -29.66 1.04
C VAL A 486 25.35 -29.18 -0.19
N LYS A 487 26.63 -28.80 -0.03
CA LYS A 487 27.52 -28.20 -1.05
C LYS A 487 26.81 -27.14 -1.93
N PRO A 488 26.34 -26.03 -1.36
CA PRO A 488 25.57 -25.05 -2.11
C PRO A 488 26.46 -24.20 -3.03
N ASP A 489 26.00 -23.97 -4.27
CA ASP A 489 26.61 -22.99 -5.17
C ASP A 489 26.35 -21.56 -4.68
N HIS A 490 25.15 -21.34 -4.12
CA HIS A 490 24.67 -20.05 -3.63
C HIS A 490 24.14 -20.15 -2.20
N ALA A 491 24.67 -19.33 -1.30
CA ALA A 491 24.24 -19.22 0.08
C ALA A 491 23.55 -17.87 0.30
N ILE A 492 22.27 -17.89 0.66
CA ILE A 492 21.46 -16.70 0.87
C ILE A 492 21.21 -16.52 2.36
N ILE A 493 21.65 -15.39 2.92
CA ILE A 493 21.55 -15.05 4.33
C ILE A 493 20.50 -13.95 4.49
N SER A 494 19.36 -14.28 5.08
CA SER A 494 18.39 -13.28 5.56
C SER A 494 18.93 -12.66 6.84
N VAL A 495 19.30 -11.40 6.80
CA VAL A 495 19.91 -10.66 7.91
C VAL A 495 19.74 -9.15 7.69
N GLY A 496 19.76 -8.37 8.77
CA GLY A 496 19.52 -6.93 8.74
C GLY A 496 20.74 -6.13 9.15
N GLU A 497 20.87 -4.90 8.65
CA GLU A 497 22.03 -4.02 8.88
C GLU A 497 22.32 -3.76 10.36
N ARG A 498 21.28 -3.72 11.20
CA ARG A 498 21.37 -3.53 12.66
C ARG A 498 21.29 -4.86 13.40
N THR A 499 22.21 -5.78 13.12
CA THR A 499 22.14 -7.13 13.70
C THR A 499 22.23 -7.15 15.22
N ILE A 500 21.16 -7.64 15.84
CA ILE A 500 21.18 -8.23 17.18
C ILE A 500 22.16 -9.42 17.12
N GLY A 501 23.19 -9.43 17.97
CA GLY A 501 24.10 -10.58 18.08
C GLY A 501 25.24 -10.70 17.05
N ARG A 502 25.52 -9.68 16.21
CA ARG A 502 26.61 -9.68 15.20
C ARG A 502 26.51 -10.83 14.18
N LEU A 503 25.32 -11.05 13.64
CA LEU A 503 25.11 -11.99 12.54
C LEU A 503 25.41 -11.33 11.18
N PRO A 504 25.74 -12.10 10.12
CA PRO A 504 26.18 -13.49 10.19
C PRO A 504 27.56 -13.60 10.87
N HIS A 505 27.80 -14.69 11.60
CA HIS A 505 29.06 -14.87 12.31
C HIS A 505 30.23 -15.01 11.31
N PRO A 506 31.38 -14.36 11.52
CA PRO A 506 32.51 -14.39 10.57
C PRO A 506 32.99 -15.82 10.23
N GLU A 507 33.01 -16.73 11.21
CA GLU A 507 33.36 -18.13 10.96
C GLU A 507 32.39 -18.85 10.03
N VAL A 508 31.09 -18.52 10.09
CA VAL A 508 30.08 -19.13 9.21
C VAL A 508 30.30 -18.65 7.78
N ILE A 509 30.54 -17.35 7.60
CA ILE A 509 30.91 -16.78 6.30
C ILE A 509 32.16 -17.45 5.73
N GLU A 510 33.18 -17.66 6.55
CA GLU A 510 34.42 -18.32 6.14
C GLU A 510 34.19 -19.78 5.72
N ARG A 511 33.32 -20.53 6.39
CA ARG A 511 32.95 -21.89 5.99
C ARG A 511 32.33 -21.92 4.59
N TYR A 512 31.40 -21.00 4.28
CA TYR A 512 30.81 -20.89 2.95
C TYR A 512 31.82 -20.49 1.88
N LYS A 513 32.72 -19.54 2.17
CA LYS A 513 33.81 -19.16 1.25
C LYS A 513 34.73 -20.32 0.92
N ARG A 514 35.12 -21.12 1.93
CA ARG A 514 35.98 -22.31 1.74
C ARG A 514 35.34 -23.39 0.88
N LEU A 515 34.01 -23.48 0.88
CA LEU A 515 33.26 -24.39 0.02
C LEU A 515 33.07 -23.86 -1.41
N GLY A 516 33.50 -22.63 -1.69
CA GLY A 516 33.33 -21.97 -2.99
C GLY A 516 31.92 -21.40 -3.22
N SER A 517 31.07 -21.34 -2.18
CA SER A 517 29.72 -20.79 -2.30
C SER A 517 29.75 -19.28 -2.52
N LYS A 518 28.92 -18.80 -3.45
CA LYS A 518 28.65 -17.35 -3.59
C LYS A 518 27.65 -16.93 -2.52
N ILE A 519 28.01 -15.93 -1.72
CA ILE A 519 27.21 -15.47 -0.59
C ILE A 519 26.39 -14.24 -1.00
N PHE A 520 25.09 -14.25 -0.71
CA PHE A 520 24.20 -13.09 -0.84
C PHE A 520 23.56 -12.79 0.51
N ARG A 521 23.45 -11.52 0.86
CA ARG A 521 22.88 -11.06 2.13
C ARG A 521 21.84 -9.99 1.92
N THR A 522 20.69 -10.09 2.58
CA THR A 522 19.58 -9.13 2.40
C THR A 522 19.93 -7.72 2.87
N ASP A 523 20.74 -7.56 3.92
CA ASP A 523 21.18 -6.25 4.40
C ASP A 523 22.09 -5.49 3.42
N GLN A 524 22.84 -6.20 2.59
CA GLN A 524 23.74 -5.61 1.59
C GLN A 524 23.09 -5.49 0.22
N HIS A 525 22.23 -6.44 -0.14
CA HIS A 525 21.71 -6.60 -1.50
C HIS A 525 20.22 -6.25 -1.61
N GLY A 526 19.57 -5.86 -0.50
CA GLY A 526 18.13 -5.75 -0.39
C GLY A 526 17.44 -7.10 -0.67
N ALA A 527 16.25 -7.05 -1.29
CA ALA A 527 15.57 -8.27 -1.69
C ALA A 527 16.36 -9.06 -2.76
N ILE A 528 16.56 -10.36 -2.53
CA ILE A 528 17.30 -11.25 -3.44
C ILE A 528 16.30 -12.15 -4.14
N THR A 529 16.20 -12.07 -5.47
CA THR A 529 15.27 -12.87 -6.28
C THR A 529 16.03 -13.85 -7.15
N LEU A 530 15.76 -15.14 -6.92
CA LEU A 530 16.15 -16.24 -7.78
C LEU A 530 15.04 -16.48 -8.81
N VAL A 531 15.44 -16.62 -10.08
CA VAL A 531 14.57 -17.04 -11.19
C VAL A 531 15.21 -18.27 -11.85
N THR A 532 14.41 -19.32 -12.06
CA THR A 532 14.90 -20.54 -12.70
C THR A 532 13.81 -21.23 -13.54
N ASP A 533 14.21 -21.72 -14.71
CA ASP A 533 13.43 -22.60 -15.58
C ASP A 533 13.59 -24.09 -15.22
N GLY A 534 14.35 -24.38 -14.15
CA GLY A 534 14.72 -25.70 -13.67
C GLY A 534 16.02 -26.27 -14.26
N GLU A 535 16.73 -25.50 -15.09
CA GLU A 535 18.05 -25.84 -15.64
C GLU A 535 19.08 -24.75 -15.36
N LYS A 536 18.69 -23.48 -15.49
CA LYS A 536 19.55 -22.32 -15.24
C LYS A 536 19.06 -21.53 -14.04
N ILE A 537 19.99 -20.91 -13.33
CA ILE A 537 19.72 -20.04 -12.19
C ILE A 537 20.14 -18.61 -12.57
N GLU A 538 19.22 -17.67 -12.42
CA GLU A 538 19.50 -16.24 -12.46
C GLU A 538 19.21 -15.65 -11.07
N ILE A 539 20.16 -14.92 -10.48
CA ILE A 539 19.99 -14.23 -9.19
C ILE A 539 20.04 -12.72 -9.44
N LYS A 540 19.02 -12.01 -8.96
CA LYS A 540 18.89 -10.56 -9.03
C LYS A 540 18.81 -9.99 -7.63
N THR A 541 19.57 -8.94 -7.38
CA THR A 541 19.53 -8.17 -6.13
C THR A 541 18.77 -6.87 -6.35
N PHE A 542 18.13 -6.36 -5.28
CA PHE A 542 17.41 -5.10 -5.35
C PHE A 542 18.37 -3.91 -5.31
N LEU A 543 19.31 -3.94 -4.35
CA LEU A 543 20.46 -3.05 -4.35
C LEU A 543 21.48 -3.66 -5.32
N LYS A 544 21.82 -2.88 -6.35
CA LYS A 544 22.98 -3.19 -7.19
C LYS A 544 24.21 -2.77 -6.41
N ASP A 545 25.30 -3.51 -6.56
CA ASP A 545 26.58 -3.12 -5.98
C ASP A 545 26.92 -1.71 -6.49
N ASP A 546 26.72 -0.69 -5.65
CA ASP A 546 27.35 0.61 -5.84
C ASP A 546 28.83 0.40 -5.49
N TYR A 547 29.64 0.30 -6.54
CA TYR A 547 31.11 0.18 -6.47
C TYR A 547 31.76 1.33 -5.70
#